data_AF-A0AAD3M651-F1
#
_entry.id   AF-A0AAD3M651-F1
#
_cell.length_a   1.000
_cell.length_b   1.000
_cell.length_c   1.000
_cell.angle_alpha   90.00
_cell.angle_beta   90.00
_cell.angle_gamma   90.00
#
_symmetry.space_group_name_H-M   'P 1'
#
loop_
_entity.id
_entity.type
_entity.pdbx_description
1 polymer ?
#
loop_
_entity_poly.entity_id
_entity_poly.type
_entity_poly.pdbx_seq_one_letter_code
_entity_poly.pdbx_strand_id
1 'polypeptide(L)'
;MYRFQDDYNHVHGGKWTVSNLRLYLESTRGKEVTSRLFDQIHWIVVQSLKAVAPVMNNDKHCFECYGYDIIIDDKLKPWLIEVNASPSLTSSTANDRILKYNLINDTLNIVTPNGDIPDCRWNRSPPREALGNYQVLYDEEQAQSENAERDLRSRSGQSLGSKGTKGSAGVRPVAATWK
;
A
#
# COMPACT_ATOMS: atom_id res chain seq x y z
N MET A 1 23.62 -32.49 20.47
CA MET A 1 24.61 -31.40 20.54
C MET A 1 23.81 -30.10 20.43
N TYR A 2 23.32 -29.59 21.56
CA TYR A 2 22.48 -28.39 21.61
C TYR A 2 23.41 -27.17 21.60
N ARG A 3 23.38 -26.36 20.54
CA ARG A 3 24.04 -25.05 20.57
C ARG A 3 23.20 -24.14 21.46
N PHE A 4 23.82 -23.67 22.55
CA PHE A 4 23.27 -22.66 23.43
C PHE A 4 22.94 -21.40 22.64
N GLN A 5 21.73 -20.89 22.89
CA GLN A 5 21.20 -19.63 22.40
C GLN A 5 21.82 -18.50 23.25
N ASP A 6 23.12 -18.26 23.08
CA ASP A 6 23.88 -17.30 23.90
C ASP A 6 23.66 -15.82 23.49
N ASP A 7 22.90 -15.56 22.42
CA ASP A 7 22.55 -14.19 21.99
C ASP A 7 21.13 -13.78 22.43
N TYR A 8 20.70 -14.20 23.63
CA TYR A 8 19.44 -13.75 24.21
C TYR A 8 19.58 -12.32 24.72
N ASN A 9 19.27 -11.34 23.87
CA ASN A 9 19.31 -9.94 24.24
C ASN A 9 18.12 -9.62 25.18
N HIS A 10 18.34 -9.76 26.49
CA HIS A 10 17.35 -9.54 27.56
C HIS A 10 16.73 -8.13 27.55
N VAL A 11 17.32 -7.17 26.83
CA VAL A 11 16.85 -5.79 26.71
C VAL A 11 15.73 -5.63 25.67
N HIS A 12 15.70 -6.48 24.63
CA HIS A 12 14.74 -6.36 23.52
C HIS A 12 13.76 -7.54 23.41
N GLY A 13 13.94 -8.61 24.20
CA GLY A 13 13.00 -9.73 24.25
C GLY A 13 12.79 -10.45 22.92
N GLY A 14 13.81 -10.44 22.04
CA GLY A 14 13.73 -11.04 20.70
C GLY A 14 12.92 -10.23 19.68
N LYS A 15 12.53 -8.98 19.98
CA LYS A 15 11.79 -8.10 19.07
C LYS A 15 12.70 -7.04 18.47
N TRP A 16 12.69 -6.92 17.15
CA TRP A 16 13.35 -5.83 16.42
C TRP A 16 12.32 -4.94 15.74
N THR A 17 12.62 -3.64 15.67
CA THR A 17 11.87 -2.71 14.83
C THR A 17 12.16 -3.04 13.35
N VAL A 18 11.23 -2.67 12.47
CA VAL A 18 11.40 -2.87 11.02
C VAL A 18 12.66 -2.14 10.51
N SER A 19 12.95 -0.95 11.05
CA SER A 19 14.18 -0.20 10.71
C SER A 19 15.45 -0.94 11.12
N ASN A 20 15.47 -1.55 12.31
CA ASN A 20 16.63 -2.33 12.76
C ASN A 20 16.79 -3.63 11.94
N LEU A 21 15.68 -4.30 11.62
CA LEU A 21 15.69 -5.46 10.73
C LEU A 21 16.24 -5.08 9.35
N ARG A 22 15.79 -3.96 8.78
CA ARG A 22 16.29 -3.45 7.51
C ARG A 22 17.79 -3.17 7.57
N LEU A 23 18.24 -2.43 8.59
CA LEU A 23 19.66 -2.12 8.76
C LEU A 23 20.52 -3.39 8.89
N TYR A 24 20.03 -4.39 9.64
CA TYR A 24 20.69 -5.68 9.79
C TYR A 24 20.79 -6.43 8.45
N LEU A 25 19.71 -6.49 7.67
CA LEU A 25 19.71 -7.15 6.37
C LEU A 25 20.59 -6.42 5.35
N GLU A 26 20.56 -5.08 5.34
CA GLU A 26 21.43 -4.27 4.46
C GLU A 26 22.92 -4.53 4.78
N SER A 27 23.25 -4.65 6.07
CA SER A 27 24.62 -4.91 6.53
C SER A 27 25.11 -6.33 6.26
N THR A 28 24.22 -7.32 6.23
CA THR A 28 24.59 -8.76 6.13
C THR A 28 24.42 -9.34 4.74
N ARG A 29 23.41 -8.89 3.98
CA ARG A 29 23.01 -9.44 2.67
C ARG A 29 23.15 -8.42 1.53
N GLY A 30 23.37 -7.14 1.86
CA GLY A 30 23.49 -6.06 0.90
C GLY A 30 22.20 -5.26 0.74
N LYS A 31 22.35 -4.03 0.26
CA LYS A 31 21.27 -3.05 0.17
C LYS A 31 20.23 -3.42 -0.89
N GLU A 32 20.69 -3.91 -2.04
CA GLU A 32 19.84 -4.23 -3.19
C GLU A 32 18.91 -5.41 -2.88
N VAL A 33 19.45 -6.45 -2.25
CA VAL A 33 18.68 -7.65 -1.86
C VAL A 33 17.64 -7.28 -0.82
N THR A 34 18.03 -6.47 0.17
CA THR A 34 17.12 -5.99 1.21
C THR A 34 16.01 -5.14 0.62
N SER A 35 16.34 -4.20 -0.28
CA SER A 35 15.33 -3.38 -0.97
C SER A 35 14.32 -4.26 -1.71
N ARG A 36 14.77 -5.26 -2.46
CA ARG A 36 13.89 -6.19 -3.19
C ARG A 36 12.95 -6.95 -2.26
N LEU A 37 13.43 -7.39 -1.09
CA LEU A 37 12.59 -8.05 -0.09
C LEU A 37 11.47 -7.11 0.40
N PHE A 38 11.81 -5.87 0.77
CA PHE A 38 10.81 -4.89 1.21
C PHE A 38 9.84 -4.52 0.09
N ASP A 39 10.30 -4.43 -1.16
CA ASP A 39 9.44 -4.21 -2.32
C ASP A 39 8.46 -5.39 -2.53
N GLN A 40 8.91 -6.62 -2.31
CA GLN A 40 8.05 -7.81 -2.36
C GLN A 40 7.02 -7.81 -1.21
N ILE A 41 7.41 -7.38 -0.01
CA ILE A 41 6.49 -7.20 1.12
C ILE A 41 5.41 -6.17 0.77
N HIS A 42 5.80 -4.99 0.26
CA HIS A 42 4.86 -3.97 -0.18
C HIS A 42 3.92 -4.48 -1.28
N TRP A 43 4.47 -5.25 -2.22
CA TRP A 43 3.69 -5.86 -3.29
C TRP A 43 2.63 -6.83 -2.74
N ILE A 44 2.99 -7.70 -1.78
CA ILE A 44 2.05 -8.60 -1.11
C ILE A 44 0.90 -7.82 -0.48
N VAL A 45 1.20 -6.76 0.28
CA VAL A 45 0.19 -5.93 0.95
C VAL A 45 -0.78 -5.34 -0.08
N VAL A 46 -0.27 -4.66 -1.11
CA VAL A 46 -1.11 -4.02 -2.13
C VAL A 46 -1.94 -5.03 -2.92
N GLN A 47 -1.36 -6.17 -3.32
CA GLN A 47 -2.10 -7.17 -4.10
C GLN A 47 -3.18 -7.87 -3.28
N SER A 48 -2.90 -8.16 -2.00
CA SER A 48 -3.89 -8.77 -1.13
C SER A 48 -5.11 -7.87 -0.94
N LEU A 49 -4.91 -6.56 -0.71
CA LEU A 49 -6.00 -5.57 -0.63
C LEU A 49 -6.76 -5.45 -1.95
N LYS A 50 -6.05 -5.38 -3.09
CA LYS A 50 -6.70 -5.33 -4.41
C LYS A 50 -7.58 -6.55 -4.69
N ALA A 51 -7.16 -7.74 -4.24
CA ALA A 51 -7.94 -8.96 -4.43
C ALA A 51 -9.28 -8.93 -3.69
N VAL A 52 -9.34 -8.23 -2.53
CA VAL A 52 -10.56 -8.13 -1.71
C VAL A 52 -11.32 -6.81 -1.91
N ALA A 53 -10.75 -5.83 -2.60
CA ALA A 53 -11.36 -4.53 -2.86
C ALA A 53 -12.81 -4.60 -3.41
N PRO A 54 -13.19 -5.54 -4.30
CA PRO A 54 -14.57 -5.62 -4.80
C PRO A 54 -15.62 -6.01 -3.76
N VAL A 55 -15.21 -6.64 -2.66
CA VAL A 55 -16.10 -7.11 -1.58
C VAL A 55 -15.97 -6.27 -0.30
N MET A 56 -15.01 -5.35 -0.24
CA MET A 56 -14.86 -4.42 0.86
C MET A 56 -15.90 -3.30 0.78
N ASN A 57 -16.49 -2.95 1.93
CA ASN A 57 -17.35 -1.78 2.03
C ASN A 57 -16.51 -0.50 1.88
N ASN A 58 -16.60 0.14 0.73
CA ASN A 58 -15.87 1.37 0.43
C ASN A 58 -16.70 2.61 0.83
N ASP A 59 -16.78 2.86 2.14
CA ASP A 59 -17.33 4.11 2.67
C ASP A 59 -16.18 5.12 2.88
N LYS A 60 -16.32 6.31 2.28
CA LYS A 60 -15.33 7.39 2.37
C LYS A 60 -15.14 7.94 3.79
N HIS A 61 -16.05 7.64 4.70
CA HIS A 61 -15.96 8.04 6.12
C HIS A 61 -15.30 6.97 6.99
N CYS A 62 -14.92 5.83 6.42
CA CYS A 62 -14.31 4.73 7.13
C CYS A 62 -12.82 4.59 6.80
N PHE A 63 -12.05 4.20 7.80
CA PHE A 63 -10.68 3.74 7.64
C PHE A 63 -10.51 2.46 8.46
N GLU A 64 -9.58 1.62 8.05
CA GLU A 64 -9.29 0.37 8.75
C GLU A 64 -7.78 0.17 8.85
N CYS A 65 -7.33 -0.33 10.01
CA CYS A 65 -5.94 -0.66 10.26
C CYS A 65 -5.79 -2.19 10.24
N TYR A 66 -5.01 -2.69 9.28
CA TYR A 66 -4.72 -4.11 9.15
C TYR A 66 -3.34 -4.45 9.70
N GLY A 67 -3.25 -5.58 10.41
CA GLY A 67 -1.98 -6.22 10.76
C GLY A 67 -1.62 -7.30 9.74
N TYR A 68 -0.41 -7.25 9.19
CA TYR A 68 0.09 -8.24 8.24
C TYR A 68 1.17 -9.11 8.90
N ASP A 69 0.91 -10.41 8.93
CA ASP A 69 1.88 -11.39 9.43
C ASP A 69 2.61 -12.00 8.24
N ILE A 70 3.89 -11.67 8.11
CA ILE A 70 4.73 -12.07 6.99
C ILE A 70 5.93 -12.82 7.52
N ILE A 71 6.16 -14.02 6.98
CA ILE A 71 7.37 -14.81 7.24
C ILE A 71 8.35 -14.64 6.08
N ILE A 72 9.64 -14.58 6.39
CA ILE A 72 10.72 -14.49 5.40
C ILE A 72 11.48 -15.81 5.42
N ASP A 73 11.63 -16.44 4.26
CA ASP A 73 12.38 -17.70 4.15
C ASP A 73 13.90 -17.50 4.05
N ASP A 74 14.64 -18.61 3.97
CA ASP A 74 16.11 -18.62 3.86
C ASP A 74 16.64 -17.96 2.58
N LYS A 75 15.78 -17.82 1.57
CA LYS A 75 16.06 -17.16 0.28
C LYS A 75 15.62 -15.71 0.25
N LEU A 76 15.22 -15.14 1.40
CA LEU A 76 14.70 -13.78 1.53
C LEU A 76 13.45 -13.54 0.68
N LYS A 77 12.61 -14.56 0.54
CA LYS A 77 11.29 -14.42 -0.06
C LYS A 77 10.25 -14.25 1.06
N PRO A 78 9.43 -13.19 1.00
CA PRO A 78 8.34 -12.99 1.95
C PRO A 78 7.13 -13.84 1.57
N TRP A 79 6.45 -14.38 2.57
CA TRP A 79 5.24 -15.16 2.46
C TRP A 79 4.18 -14.62 3.42
N LEU A 80 3.01 -14.29 2.89
CA LEU A 80 1.87 -13.86 3.69
C LEU A 80 1.31 -15.07 4.46
N ILE A 81 1.18 -14.93 5.78
CA ILE A 81 0.58 -15.93 6.65
C ILE A 81 -0.88 -15.59 6.91
N GLU A 82 -1.12 -14.39 7.43
CA GLU A 82 -2.47 -13.91 7.73
C GLU A 82 -2.57 -12.39 7.65
N VAL A 83 -3.81 -11.92 7.52
CA VAL A 83 -4.18 -10.51 7.59
C VAL A 83 -5.23 -10.35 8.68
N ASN A 84 -4.92 -9.52 9.66
CA ASN A 84 -5.76 -9.27 10.82
C ASN A 84 -6.43 -7.91 10.71
N ALA A 85 -7.77 -7.89 10.69
CA ALA A 85 -8.60 -6.67 10.72
C ALA A 85 -8.65 -5.98 12.09
N SER A 86 -8.05 -6.59 13.12
CA SER A 86 -8.01 -6.05 14.48
C SER A 86 -6.69 -6.40 15.15
N PRO A 87 -5.58 -5.78 14.72
CA PRO A 87 -4.28 -6.03 15.33
C PRO A 87 -4.29 -5.63 16.81
N SER A 88 -3.64 -6.43 17.66
CA SER A 88 -3.65 -6.17 19.10
C SER A 88 -2.92 -4.86 19.45
N LEU A 89 -3.61 -3.98 20.18
CA LEU A 89 -3.02 -2.77 20.76
C LEU A 89 -2.54 -2.96 22.22
N THR A 90 -2.59 -4.19 22.76
CA THR A 90 -2.08 -4.47 24.12
C THR A 90 -0.56 -4.38 24.17
N SER A 91 0.01 -3.58 25.05
CA SER A 91 1.47 -3.36 25.10
C SER A 91 2.14 -4.25 26.13
N SER A 92 3.13 -5.05 25.71
CA SER A 92 3.90 -5.92 26.61
C SER A 92 5.26 -5.33 27.00
N THR A 93 5.77 -4.37 26.23
CA THR A 93 7.04 -3.67 26.47
C THR A 93 6.87 -2.16 26.31
N ALA A 94 7.81 -1.38 26.85
CA ALA A 94 7.83 0.08 26.66
C ALA A 94 7.94 0.45 25.16
N ASN A 95 8.72 -0.31 24.39
CA ASN A 95 8.86 -0.13 22.94
C ASN A 95 7.54 -0.43 22.20
N ASP A 96 6.82 -1.49 22.59
CA ASP A 96 5.50 -1.79 22.02
C ASP A 96 4.53 -0.63 22.28
N ARG A 97 4.57 -0.05 23.48
CA ARG A 97 3.70 1.07 23.86
C ARG A 97 3.98 2.31 23.02
N ILE A 98 5.25 2.66 22.83
CA ILE A 98 5.64 3.80 22.00
C ILE A 98 5.23 3.58 20.54
N LEU A 99 5.52 2.40 19.99
CA LEU A 99 5.16 2.05 18.62
C LEU A 99 3.64 2.16 18.40
N LYS A 100 2.84 1.59 19.30
CA LYS A 100 1.38 1.59 19.20
C LYS A 100 0.78 2.97 19.42
N TYR A 101 1.35 3.76 20.32
CA TYR A 101 0.92 5.14 20.51
C TYR A 101 1.19 5.98 19.27
N ASN A 102 2.38 5.87 18.67
CA ASN A 102 2.73 6.56 17.44
C ASN A 102 1.83 6.14 16.28
N LEU A 103 1.53 4.84 16.16
CA LEU A 103 0.59 4.33 15.16
C LEU A 103 -0.78 5.01 15.25
N ILE A 104 -1.37 5.05 16.46
CA ILE A 104 -2.68 5.65 16.69
C ILE A 104 -2.63 7.17 16.43
N ASN A 105 -1.60 7.84 16.95
CA ASN A 105 -1.43 9.28 16.79
C ASN A 105 -1.29 9.68 15.31
N ASP A 106 -0.43 8.98 14.56
CA ASP A 106 -0.22 9.24 13.14
C ASP A 106 -1.46 8.89 12.32
N THR A 107 -2.18 7.80 12.67
CA THR A 107 -3.48 7.47 12.05
C THR A 107 -4.48 8.61 12.23
N LEU A 108 -4.65 9.11 13.45
CA LEU A 108 -5.58 10.20 13.76
C LEU A 108 -5.21 11.50 13.04
N ASN A 109 -3.91 11.81 12.93
CA ASN A 109 -3.46 12.98 12.16
C ASN A 109 -3.80 12.88 10.67
N ILE A 110 -3.77 11.66 10.11
CA ILE A 110 -4.12 11.40 8.72
C ILE A 110 -5.64 11.50 8.51
N VAL A 111 -6.44 10.88 9.39
CA VAL A 111 -7.90 10.81 9.20
C VAL A 111 -8.63 12.07 9.68
N THR A 112 -8.08 12.77 10.67
CA THR A 112 -8.64 14.00 11.27
C THR A 112 -7.57 15.10 11.32
N PRO A 113 -7.12 15.63 10.16
CA PRO A 113 -6.11 16.67 10.14
C PRO A 113 -6.62 17.92 10.87
N ASN A 114 -5.77 18.47 11.76
CA ASN A 114 -6.07 19.62 12.63
C ASN A 114 -7.19 19.41 13.67
N GLY A 115 -7.65 18.17 13.90
CA GLY A 115 -8.72 17.88 14.87
C GLY A 115 -10.12 18.25 14.39
N ASP A 116 -10.25 18.64 13.12
CA ASP A 116 -11.54 18.88 12.47
C ASP A 116 -12.17 17.55 12.05
N ILE A 117 -13.51 17.50 12.06
CA ILE A 117 -14.27 16.35 11.55
C ILE A 117 -14.29 16.48 10.01
N PRO A 118 -13.68 15.55 9.26
CA PRO A 118 -13.65 15.64 7.80
C PRO A 118 -15.07 15.50 7.22
N ASP A 119 -15.46 16.41 6.32
CA ASP A 119 -16.64 16.24 5.45
C ASP A 119 -16.23 15.40 4.22
N CYS A 120 -17.19 14.71 3.59
CA CYS A 120 -17.02 13.90 2.37
C CYS A 120 -16.42 14.64 1.17
N ARG A 121 -16.32 15.98 1.25
CA ARG A 121 -15.67 16.87 0.27
C ARG A 121 -14.17 17.03 0.50
N TRP A 122 -13.63 16.51 1.60
CA TRP A 122 -12.22 16.58 1.93
C TRP A 122 -11.41 15.55 1.15
N ASN A 123 -11.11 15.86 -0.12
CA ASN A 123 -10.21 15.04 -0.95
C ASN A 123 -8.80 15.64 -0.93
N ARG A 124 -8.20 15.78 0.25
CA ARG A 124 -6.80 16.19 0.37
C ARG A 124 -5.96 14.97 0.74
N SER A 125 -5.07 14.56 -0.15
CA SER A 125 -3.93 13.75 0.23
C SER A 125 -3.16 14.53 1.30
N PRO A 126 -3.01 14.01 2.53
CA PRO A 126 -2.33 14.73 3.59
C PRO A 126 -0.89 15.05 3.14
N PRO A 127 -0.36 16.23 3.51
CA PRO A 127 1.02 16.57 3.20
C PRO A 127 1.96 15.55 3.86
N ARG A 128 3.16 15.35 3.30
CA ARG A 128 4.08 14.27 3.75
C ARG A 128 4.43 14.40 5.24
N GLU A 129 4.43 15.62 5.75
CA GLU A 129 4.70 15.94 7.15
C GLU A 129 3.59 15.43 8.08
N ALA A 130 2.35 15.33 7.60
CA ALA A 130 1.21 14.82 8.36
C ALA A 130 1.12 13.29 8.36
N LEU A 131 1.88 12.60 7.49
CA LEU A 131 1.92 11.13 7.45
C LEU A 131 2.71 10.54 8.63
N GLY A 132 3.56 11.32 9.29
CA GLY A 132 4.39 10.83 10.39
C GLY A 132 5.27 9.65 9.93
N ASN A 133 5.07 8.48 10.54
CA ASN A 133 5.79 7.25 10.18
C ASN A 133 5.14 6.44 9.04
N TYR A 134 4.01 6.90 8.49
CA TYR A 134 3.36 6.23 7.36
C TYR A 134 4.10 6.49 6.06
N GLN A 135 4.14 5.47 5.23
CA GLN A 135 4.56 5.55 3.84
C GLN A 135 3.37 5.20 2.94
N VAL A 136 3.10 6.05 1.95
CA VAL A 136 2.11 5.73 0.90
C VAL A 136 2.71 4.67 -0.01
N LEU A 137 2.07 3.50 -0.06
CA LEU A 137 2.48 2.38 -0.92
C LEU A 137 1.78 2.40 -2.27
N TYR A 138 0.51 2.80 -2.29
CA TYR A 138 -0.31 2.83 -3.50
C TYR A 138 -1.40 3.89 -3.40
N ASP A 139 -1.56 4.68 -4.44
CA ASP A 139 -2.61 5.70 -4.59
C ASP A 139 -3.48 5.30 -5.80
N GLU A 140 -4.74 4.95 -5.52
CA GLU A 140 -5.69 4.52 -6.56
C GLU A 140 -6.09 5.66 -7.50
N GLU A 141 -6.28 6.88 -6.98
CA GLU A 141 -6.70 8.02 -7.78
C GLU A 141 -5.59 8.42 -8.77
N GLN A 142 -4.34 8.44 -8.29
CA GLN A 142 -3.18 8.70 -9.13
C GLN A 142 -3.01 7.61 -10.20
N ALA A 143 -3.12 6.33 -9.82
CA ALA A 143 -2.96 5.22 -10.76
C ALA A 143 -4.05 5.20 -11.85
N GLN A 144 -5.30 5.52 -11.50
CA GLN A 144 -6.39 5.63 -12.47
C GLN A 144 -6.20 6.81 -13.42
N SER A 145 -5.74 7.95 -12.91
CA SER A 145 -5.45 9.14 -13.72
C SER A 145 -4.34 8.86 -14.74
N GLU A 146 -3.25 8.22 -14.31
CA GLU A 146 -2.15 7.84 -15.20
C GLU A 146 -2.59 6.83 -16.28
N ASN A 147 -3.43 5.86 -15.92
CA ASN A 147 -3.97 4.90 -16.89
C ASN A 147 -4.89 5.60 -17.90
N ALA A 148 -5.78 6.49 -17.45
CA ALA A 148 -6.63 7.28 -18.33
C ALA A 148 -5.81 8.15 -19.29
N GLU A 149 -4.73 8.78 -18.82
CA GLU A 149 -3.80 9.52 -19.67
C GLU A 149 -3.09 8.63 -20.70
N ARG A 150 -2.64 7.43 -20.30
CA ARG A 150 -2.03 6.46 -21.22
C ARG A 150 -3.02 6.00 -22.28
N ASP A 151 -4.27 5.73 -21.91
CA ASP A 151 -5.33 5.35 -22.84
C ASP A 151 -5.62 6.48 -23.83
N LEU A 152 -5.70 7.74 -23.37
CA LEU A 152 -5.86 8.90 -24.24
C LEU A 152 -4.69 9.07 -25.23
N ARG A 153 -3.45 8.85 -24.79
CA ARG A 153 -2.25 8.87 -25.64
C ARG A 153 -2.25 7.73 -26.68
N SER A 154 -2.70 6.54 -26.30
CA SER A 154 -2.79 5.39 -27.20
C SER A 154 -3.83 5.62 -28.32
N ARG A 155 -4.97 6.25 -28.00
CA ARG A 155 -6.03 6.56 -28.96
C ARG A 155 -5.66 7.70 -29.91
N SER A 156 -4.92 8.71 -29.42
CA SER A 156 -4.44 9.83 -30.25
C SER A 156 -3.29 9.43 -31.18
N GLY A 157 -2.49 8.42 -30.82
CA GLY A 157 -1.44 7.85 -31.67
C GLY A 157 -1.94 7.02 -32.87
N GLN A 158 -3.23 6.66 -32.93
CA GLN A 158 -3.81 5.88 -34.03
C GLN A 158 -4.44 6.72 -35.15
N SER A 159 -4.40 8.06 -35.09
CA SER A 159 -5.14 8.93 -36.04
C SER A 159 -4.33 9.48 -37.24
N LEU A 160 -3.09 9.07 -37.49
CA LEU A 160 -2.31 9.59 -38.63
C LEU A 160 -1.66 8.44 -39.42
N GLY A 161 -2.44 7.83 -40.33
CA GLY A 161 -1.94 6.77 -41.21
C GLY A 161 -2.87 6.39 -42.36
N SER A 162 -2.65 7.06 -43.51
CA SER A 162 -2.99 6.67 -44.90
C SER A 162 -4.34 7.06 -45.53
N LYS A 163 -4.24 7.89 -46.58
CA LYS A 163 -5.26 8.25 -47.58
C LYS A 163 -5.50 7.10 -48.58
N GLY A 164 -6.74 6.92 -49.06
CA GLY A 164 -6.98 6.37 -50.41
C GLY A 164 -8.32 5.69 -50.72
N THR A 165 -9.27 6.50 -51.22
CA THR A 165 -10.25 6.24 -52.32
C THR A 165 -11.42 5.22 -52.24
N LYS A 166 -12.62 5.80 -52.46
CA LYS A 166 -13.82 5.39 -53.24
C LYS A 166 -14.79 4.30 -52.71
N GLY A 167 -15.93 4.79 -52.19
CA GLY A 167 -17.27 4.56 -52.77
C GLY A 167 -18.05 3.31 -52.36
N SER A 168 -19.12 3.48 -51.56
CA SER A 168 -20.50 3.04 -51.86
C SER A 168 -21.41 3.33 -50.66
N ALA A 169 -22.67 3.65 -50.94
CA ALA A 169 -23.70 4.05 -50.00
C ALA A 169 -24.09 2.92 -49.03
N GLY A 170 -24.36 3.29 -47.76
CA GLY A 170 -24.88 2.35 -46.76
C GLY A 170 -25.26 3.04 -45.45
N VAL A 171 -26.56 3.34 -45.31
CA VAL A 171 -27.39 3.35 -44.09
C VAL A 171 -26.79 3.95 -42.79
N ARG A 172 -27.34 5.09 -42.36
CA ARG A 172 -27.12 5.66 -41.01
C ARG A 172 -27.83 4.82 -39.93
N PRO A 173 -27.15 4.33 -38.88
CA PRO A 173 -27.82 3.88 -37.68
C PRO A 173 -28.12 5.07 -36.75
N VAL A 174 -29.32 5.07 -36.20
CA VAL A 174 -29.86 6.05 -35.25
C VAL A 174 -29.17 5.86 -33.90
N ALA A 175 -28.68 6.95 -33.31
CA ALA A 175 -28.08 6.95 -31.97
C ALA A 175 -29.16 6.73 -30.91
N ALA A 176 -29.03 5.68 -30.10
CA ALA A 176 -29.86 5.45 -28.92
C ALA A 176 -29.39 6.35 -27.77
N THR A 177 -30.29 7.20 -27.28
CA THR A 177 -30.11 8.02 -26.08
C THR A 177 -30.69 7.26 -24.90
N TRP A 178 -29.87 6.97 -23.88
CA TRP A 178 -30.36 6.39 -22.62
C TRP A 178 -30.90 7.50 -21.72
N LYS A 179 -32.08 7.26 -21.14
CA LYS A 179 -32.65 8.02 -20.01
C LYS A 179 -32.22 7.36 -18.71
#